data_AF-A0A0M9G582-F1
#
_entry.id   AF-A0A0M9G582-F1
#
_cell.length_a   1.000
_cell.length_b   1.000
_cell.length_c   1.000
_cell.angle_alpha   90.00
_cell.angle_beta   90.00
_cell.angle_gamma   90.00
#
_symmetry.space_group_name_H-M   'P 1'
#
loop_
_entity.id
_entity.type
_entity.pdbx_description
1 polymer ?
#
loop_
_entity_poly.entity_id
_entity_poly.type
_entity_poly.pdbx_seq_one_letter_code
_entity_poly.pdbx_strand_id
1 'polypeptide(L)'
;MRARMLFTRRSLGTCVRHTGPFSGKAPLYLSIRCCATTSSVSLTHSSTVPQSNVSLSYTCRLLDTICGADQPTFVKRKRIQGAVRKMEAGIVDSFAAASSTVSPAEKQKLLRRWLQSLSHSVEYMPRLESCGADDATEPERFSSRSPRRSRHTSAGDAETWSGASPFFSLQTSDVLCLCLRECVMNVVDTQPELLQELLEYAVVLELGDAEVLQHMLHALTKTDVCRRRTAAEVVQLLHYISLAAKRCKLPAPPLDRLLSVLSGATLTARESLMVLCALHRIPTVHAGDVVTSVSRKAAAQASTYNVKDVVYGLEISALLAGCNVAYAAAVLDRAGVLAPSMTPRQLGSVCKYVALLNTTRRQNTLAYSCGAELRRLLPLLVERAEQLLGQFHLRDSRNVLRCFREHKVRHSLIFSRLTPLAEDS
;
A
#
# COMPACT_ATOMS: atom_id res chain seq x y z
N MET A 1 -2.73 62.57 -13.62
CA MET A 1 -3.81 63.54 -13.37
C MET A 1 -4.67 63.03 -12.21
N ARG A 2 -4.91 63.92 -11.22
CA ARG A 2 -6.06 64.05 -10.28
C ARG A 2 -7.09 62.89 -10.25
N ALA A 3 -7.65 62.40 -9.15
CA ALA A 3 -7.78 62.84 -7.75
C ALA A 3 -8.19 61.60 -6.92
N ARG A 4 -7.64 61.34 -5.71
CA ARG A 4 -8.21 61.65 -4.38
C ARG A 4 -9.74 61.84 -4.32
N MET A 5 -10.42 61.02 -3.52
CA MET A 5 -11.23 61.41 -2.33
C MET A 5 -11.83 60.12 -1.73
N LEU A 6 -12.16 59.92 -0.46
CA LEU A 6 -11.95 60.48 0.89
C LEU A 6 -12.96 59.68 1.76
N PHE A 7 -12.53 59.14 2.91
CA PHE A 7 -13.29 58.91 4.16
C PHE A 7 -14.60 58.06 4.13
N THR A 8 -15.01 57.30 5.15
CA THR A 8 -14.95 57.55 6.60
C THR A 8 -15.27 56.25 7.37
N ARG A 9 -14.73 56.16 8.59
CA ARG A 9 -15.12 55.28 9.70
C ARG A 9 -16.64 55.19 9.93
N ARG A 10 -17.08 54.03 10.46
CA ARG A 10 -17.89 53.96 11.70
C ARG A 10 -17.75 52.61 12.40
N SER A 11 -17.48 52.71 13.70
CA SER A 11 -17.54 51.69 14.73
C SER A 11 -18.96 51.52 15.28
N LEU A 12 -19.15 50.44 16.05
CA LEU A 12 -20.22 50.04 17.00
C LEU A 12 -20.69 48.63 16.60
N GLY A 13 -20.83 47.64 17.46
CA GLY A 13 -20.82 47.57 18.92
C GLY A 13 -21.44 46.21 19.28
N THR A 14 -20.88 45.58 20.30
CA THR A 14 -21.35 44.43 21.11
C THR A 14 -22.83 44.05 21.05
N CYS A 15 -23.12 42.73 21.12
CA CYS A 15 -24.11 42.05 21.98
C CYS A 15 -24.15 40.54 21.59
N VAL A 16 -24.51 39.53 22.38
CA VAL A 16 -24.80 39.32 23.81
C VAL A 16 -24.90 37.79 23.97
N ARG A 17 -24.47 37.27 25.12
CA ARG A 17 -24.73 35.91 25.58
C ARG A 17 -26.23 35.73 25.85
N HIS A 18 -26.84 34.65 25.35
CA HIS A 18 -28.09 34.14 25.89
C HIS A 18 -27.94 32.71 26.39
N THR A 19 -27.89 32.59 27.71
CA THR A 19 -28.37 31.45 28.48
C THR A 19 -29.90 31.52 28.56
N GLY A 20 -30.59 30.38 28.45
CA GLY A 20 -32.01 30.28 28.78
C GLY A 20 -32.56 28.86 28.62
N PRO A 21 -33.52 28.45 29.47
CA PRO A 21 -33.62 27.07 30.00
C PRO A 21 -34.71 26.25 29.30
N PHE A 22 -34.70 24.92 29.41
CA PHE A 22 -35.95 24.16 29.59
C PHE A 22 -35.72 22.79 30.24
N SER A 23 -36.48 22.60 31.31
CA SER A 23 -36.71 21.39 32.10
C SER A 23 -37.69 20.47 31.41
N GLY A 24 -37.58 19.14 31.61
CA GLY A 24 -38.75 18.27 31.51
C GLY A 24 -38.53 16.81 31.08
N LYS A 25 -38.52 15.94 32.09
CA LYS A 25 -39.00 14.53 32.11
C LYS A 25 -38.06 13.42 31.62
N ALA A 26 -37.62 12.64 32.60
CA ALA A 26 -37.03 11.31 32.50
C ALA A 26 -38.07 10.23 32.15
N PRO A 27 -37.63 9.10 31.57
CA PRO A 27 -38.24 7.81 31.81
C PRO A 27 -37.40 6.95 32.77
N LEU A 28 -38.13 6.35 33.72
CA LEU A 28 -37.70 5.34 34.68
C LEU A 28 -37.49 3.96 34.03
N TYR A 29 -36.89 3.06 34.83
CA TYR A 29 -36.70 1.61 34.68
C TYR A 29 -35.39 1.19 33.95
N LEU A 30 -34.52 0.32 34.47
CA LEU A 30 -34.60 -0.69 35.52
C LEU A 30 -33.20 -0.92 36.12
N SER A 31 -33.07 -0.81 37.45
CA SER A 31 -31.87 -1.17 38.20
C SER A 31 -31.76 -2.69 38.33
N ILE A 32 -30.69 -3.30 37.82
CA ILE A 32 -30.30 -4.67 38.17
C ILE A 32 -29.28 -4.59 39.30
N ARG A 33 -29.71 -5.02 40.49
CA ARG A 33 -28.88 -5.33 41.65
C ARG A 33 -27.94 -6.48 41.30
N CYS A 34 -26.63 -6.28 41.45
CA CYS A 34 -25.71 -7.38 41.72
C CYS A 34 -25.33 -7.32 43.20
N CYS A 35 -25.77 -8.32 43.95
CA CYS A 35 -25.41 -8.51 45.35
C CYS A 35 -23.90 -8.73 45.46
N ALA A 36 -23.25 -7.90 46.28
CA ALA A 36 -21.98 -8.21 46.88
C ALA A 36 -22.18 -9.34 47.91
N THR A 37 -21.36 -10.38 47.84
CA THR A 37 -21.07 -11.23 49.00
C THR A 37 -19.65 -10.94 49.42
N THR A 38 -19.54 -10.40 50.62
CA THR A 38 -18.31 -10.13 51.35
C THR A 38 -17.61 -11.43 51.70
N SER A 39 -16.32 -11.49 51.42
CA SER A 39 -15.38 -12.37 52.13
C SER A 39 -14.09 -11.59 52.30
N SER A 40 -13.96 -10.97 53.46
CA SER A 40 -12.79 -10.26 53.93
C SER A 40 -11.76 -11.27 54.46
N VAL A 41 -10.55 -11.30 53.89
CA VAL A 41 -9.34 -11.73 54.59
C VAL A 41 -8.15 -10.85 54.16
N SER A 42 -7.76 -9.99 55.10
CA SER A 42 -6.41 -9.55 55.48
C SER A 42 -5.38 -9.13 54.41
N LEU A 43 -5.13 -7.83 54.38
CA LEU A 43 -3.94 -7.18 53.84
C LEU A 43 -2.66 -7.71 54.50
N THR A 44 -1.72 -8.17 53.69
CA THR A 44 -0.29 -7.98 53.94
C THR A 44 0.31 -7.29 52.72
N HIS A 45 0.95 -6.15 52.97
CA HIS A 45 1.65 -5.36 51.97
C HIS A 45 2.81 -6.17 51.37
N SER A 46 2.71 -6.48 50.07
CA SER A 46 3.88 -6.56 49.21
C SER A 46 3.57 -5.81 47.90
N SER A 47 4.23 -4.67 47.78
CA SER A 47 4.21 -3.81 46.61
C SER A 47 5.08 -4.45 45.53
N THR A 48 4.45 -5.21 44.65
CA THR A 48 4.84 -5.39 43.24
C THR A 48 3.59 -5.88 42.52
N VAL A 49 2.82 -4.98 41.91
CA VAL A 49 1.78 -5.36 40.97
C VAL A 49 2.49 -6.04 39.79
N PRO A 50 2.32 -7.35 39.54
CA PRO A 50 2.88 -7.93 38.34
C PRO A 50 2.09 -7.32 37.18
N GLN A 51 2.79 -6.64 36.27
CA GLN A 51 2.23 -6.34 34.96
C GLN A 51 1.65 -7.64 34.43
N SER A 52 0.34 -7.68 34.18
CA SER A 52 -0.35 -8.91 33.79
C SER A 52 0.28 -9.41 32.48
N ASN A 53 1.10 -10.45 32.53
CA ASN A 53 1.70 -11.06 31.34
C ASN A 53 0.58 -11.49 30.40
N VAL A 54 0.42 -10.78 29.29
CA VAL A 54 -0.61 -11.09 28.30
C VAL A 54 -0.12 -12.27 27.49
N SER A 55 -0.71 -13.44 27.70
CA SER A 55 -0.40 -14.64 26.91
C SER A 55 -0.63 -14.40 25.41
N LEU A 56 0.31 -14.84 24.57
CA LEU A 56 0.19 -14.76 23.10
C LEU A 56 -1.10 -15.40 22.58
N SER A 57 -1.52 -16.52 23.18
CA SER A 57 -2.76 -17.22 22.82
C SER A 57 -4.01 -16.37 23.07
N TYR A 58 -4.00 -15.57 24.13
CA TYR A 58 -5.08 -14.64 24.43
C TYR A 58 -5.09 -13.50 23.41
N THR A 59 -3.94 -12.92 23.08
CA THR A 59 -3.82 -11.86 22.07
C THR A 59 -4.33 -12.33 20.71
N CYS A 60 -3.93 -13.52 20.25
CA CYS A 60 -4.40 -14.07 18.97
C CYS A 60 -5.94 -14.16 18.93
N ARG A 61 -6.54 -14.76 19.96
CA ARG A 61 -8.00 -14.89 20.07
C ARG A 61 -8.70 -13.53 20.10
N LEU A 62 -8.13 -12.55 20.80
CA LEU A 62 -8.67 -11.21 20.87
C LEU A 62 -8.64 -10.52 19.50
N LEU A 63 -7.51 -10.59 18.78
CA LEU A 63 -7.37 -10.05 17.43
C LEU A 63 -8.36 -10.71 16.46
N ASP A 64 -8.41 -12.05 16.44
CA ASP A 64 -9.35 -12.82 15.61
C ASP A 64 -10.81 -12.39 15.87
N THR A 65 -11.17 -12.22 17.15
CA THR A 65 -12.52 -11.80 17.57
C THR A 65 -12.84 -10.38 17.10
N ILE A 66 -11.90 -9.44 17.18
CA ILE A 66 -12.12 -8.06 16.74
C ILE A 66 -12.25 -8.00 15.22
N CYS A 67 -11.40 -8.71 14.48
CA CYS A 67 -11.44 -8.75 13.02
C CYS A 67 -12.75 -9.37 12.50
N GLY A 68 -13.21 -10.46 13.14
CA GLY A 68 -14.45 -11.16 12.78
C GLY A 68 -15.74 -10.48 13.23
N ALA A 69 -15.68 -9.50 14.14
CA ALA A 69 -16.89 -8.82 14.63
C ALA A 69 -17.49 -7.88 13.56
N ASP A 70 -18.82 -7.78 13.50
CA ASP A 70 -19.50 -6.78 12.68
C ASP A 70 -19.52 -5.43 13.40
N GLN A 71 -18.40 -4.71 13.31
CA GLN A 71 -18.19 -3.42 13.94
C GLN A 71 -17.68 -2.40 12.92
N PRO A 72 -18.00 -1.11 13.07
CA PRO A 72 -17.45 -0.06 12.22
C PRO A 72 -15.92 -0.08 12.22
N THR A 73 -15.30 0.18 11.05
CA THR A 73 -13.84 0.13 10.87
C THR A 73 -13.08 0.98 11.90
N PHE A 74 -13.58 2.15 12.28
CA PHE A 74 -12.93 3.02 13.27
C PHE A 74 -12.86 2.37 14.67
N VAL A 75 -13.87 1.56 15.04
CA VAL A 75 -13.90 0.82 16.30
C VAL A 75 -12.87 -0.31 16.26
N LYS A 76 -12.83 -1.08 15.17
CA LYS A 76 -11.83 -2.14 14.96
C LYS A 76 -10.41 -1.60 15.07
N ARG A 77 -10.11 -0.49 14.39
CA ARG A 77 -8.81 0.21 14.47
C ARG A 77 -8.40 0.53 15.91
N LYS A 78 -9.28 1.19 16.67
CA LYS A 78 -8.98 1.56 18.07
C LYS A 78 -8.73 0.33 18.95
N ARG A 79 -9.53 -0.73 18.77
CA ARG A 79 -9.41 -1.98 19.55
C ARG A 79 -8.15 -2.76 19.21
N ILE A 80 -7.85 -2.94 17.92
CA ILE A 80 -6.63 -3.62 17.45
C ILE A 80 -5.40 -2.87 17.92
N GLN A 81 -5.38 -1.53 17.78
CA GLN A 81 -4.27 -0.72 18.27
C GLN A 81 -4.04 -0.88 19.78
N GLY A 82 -5.11 -0.94 20.58
CA GLY A 82 -5.02 -1.21 22.02
C GLY A 82 -4.48 -2.62 22.33
N ALA A 83 -4.96 -3.63 21.61
CA ALA A 83 -4.51 -5.01 21.77
C ALA A 83 -3.03 -5.19 21.41
N VAL A 84 -2.60 -4.62 20.27
CA VAL A 84 -1.20 -4.66 19.83
C VAL A 84 -0.30 -3.92 20.82
N ARG A 85 -0.64 -2.70 21.26
CA ARG A 85 0.17 -1.97 22.26
C ARG A 85 0.35 -2.76 23.56
N LYS A 86 -0.72 -3.43 24.02
CA LYS A 86 -0.65 -4.26 25.22
C LYS A 86 0.22 -5.51 25.01
N MET A 87 0.19 -6.09 23.82
CA MET A 87 1.07 -7.19 23.42
C MET A 87 2.53 -6.75 23.39
N GLU A 88 2.85 -5.62 22.75
CA GLU A 88 4.23 -5.12 22.64
C GLU A 88 4.87 -4.87 24.01
N ALA A 89 4.10 -4.41 25.00
CA ALA A 89 4.60 -4.14 26.34
C ALA A 89 5.14 -5.38 27.10
N GLY A 90 4.76 -6.60 26.70
CA GLY A 90 5.19 -7.84 27.35
C GLY A 90 5.61 -8.93 26.36
N ILE A 91 5.98 -8.55 25.13
CA ILE A 91 6.16 -9.49 24.03
C ILE A 91 7.33 -10.45 24.25
N VAL A 92 8.45 -9.94 24.79
CA VAL A 92 9.66 -10.74 25.05
C VAL A 92 9.38 -11.80 26.11
N ASP A 93 8.76 -11.41 27.23
CA ASP A 93 8.43 -12.32 28.32
C ASP A 93 7.39 -13.36 27.89
N SER A 94 6.36 -12.93 27.15
CA SER A 94 5.33 -13.83 26.63
C SER A 94 5.88 -14.82 25.60
N PHE A 95 6.84 -14.41 24.76
CA PHE A 95 7.51 -15.30 23.82
C PHE A 95 8.46 -16.28 24.52
N ALA A 96 9.22 -15.82 25.52
CA ALA A 96 10.10 -16.67 26.33
C ALA A 96 9.29 -17.70 27.15
N ALA A 97 8.17 -17.28 27.73
CA ALA A 97 7.26 -18.18 28.45
C ALA A 97 6.64 -19.23 27.51
N ALA A 98 6.19 -18.82 26.32
CA ALA A 98 5.68 -19.76 25.31
C ALA A 98 6.76 -20.75 24.84
N SER A 99 8.01 -20.30 24.74
CA SER A 99 9.13 -21.14 24.30
C SER A 99 9.57 -22.18 25.35
N SER A 100 9.32 -21.93 26.64
CA SER A 100 9.74 -22.81 27.74
C SER A 100 8.65 -23.76 28.22
N THR A 101 7.37 -23.41 28.07
CA THR A 101 6.26 -24.15 28.69
C THR A 101 5.51 -25.08 27.73
N VAL A 102 5.67 -24.88 26.42
CA VAL A 102 4.85 -25.53 25.39
C VAL A 102 5.66 -26.57 24.62
N SER A 103 5.03 -27.69 24.27
CA SER A 103 5.68 -28.70 23.43
C SER A 103 6.09 -28.12 22.07
N PRO A 104 7.15 -28.62 21.39
CA PRO A 104 7.61 -28.06 20.12
C PRO A 104 6.52 -27.93 19.05
N ALA A 105 5.63 -28.92 18.94
CA ALA A 105 4.54 -28.93 17.97
C ALA A 105 3.45 -27.89 18.28
N GLU A 106 3.11 -27.71 19.56
CA GLU A 106 2.14 -26.70 20.00
C GLU A 106 2.73 -25.28 19.91
N LYS A 107 4.04 -25.14 20.17
CA LYS A 107 4.79 -23.89 19.99
C LYS A 107 4.67 -23.44 18.54
N GLN A 108 4.97 -24.32 17.58
CA GLN A 108 4.89 -23.99 16.15
C GLN A 108 3.48 -23.56 15.72
N LYS A 109 2.45 -24.27 16.20
CA LYS A 109 1.04 -23.90 15.94
C LYS A 109 0.70 -22.53 16.52
N LEU A 110 1.15 -22.23 17.74
CA LEU A 110 0.93 -20.95 18.39
C LEU A 110 1.62 -19.80 17.63
N LEU A 111 2.89 -19.97 17.26
CA LEU A 111 3.65 -18.94 16.53
C LEU A 111 3.05 -18.67 15.15
N ARG A 112 2.68 -19.72 14.40
CA ARG A 112 1.99 -19.56 13.11
C ARG A 112 0.67 -18.83 13.28
N ARG A 113 -0.16 -19.24 14.26
CA ARG A 113 -1.44 -18.57 14.54
C ARG A 113 -1.23 -17.11 14.89
N TRP A 114 -0.16 -16.79 15.62
CA TRP A 114 0.16 -15.42 15.97
C TRP A 114 0.50 -14.56 14.74
N LEU A 115 1.37 -15.05 13.85
CA LEU A 115 1.67 -14.38 12.57
C LEU A 115 0.40 -14.18 11.73
N GLN A 116 -0.48 -15.20 11.68
CA GLN A 116 -1.74 -15.13 10.96
C GLN A 116 -2.71 -14.09 11.56
N SER A 117 -2.94 -14.10 12.88
CA SER A 117 -3.83 -13.14 13.54
C SER A 117 -3.33 -11.71 13.37
N LEU A 118 -2.01 -11.49 13.41
CA LEU A 118 -1.41 -10.19 13.16
C LEU A 118 -1.56 -9.77 11.70
N SER A 119 -1.29 -10.65 10.73
CA SER A 119 -1.38 -10.32 9.30
C SER A 119 -2.80 -9.88 8.91
N HIS A 120 -3.84 -10.54 9.44
CA HIS A 120 -5.23 -10.12 9.27
C HIS A 120 -5.57 -8.79 9.95
N SER A 121 -4.82 -8.40 10.97
CA SER A 121 -5.05 -7.17 11.74
C SER A 121 -4.36 -5.95 11.13
N VAL A 122 -3.36 -6.14 10.24
CA VAL A 122 -2.54 -5.07 9.66
C VAL A 122 -3.37 -3.98 9.00
N GLU A 123 -4.49 -4.32 8.34
CA GLU A 123 -5.34 -3.33 7.65
C GLU A 123 -5.95 -2.27 8.59
N TYR A 124 -5.98 -2.58 9.89
CA TYR A 124 -6.49 -1.71 10.95
C TYR A 124 -5.38 -1.01 11.75
N MET A 125 -4.12 -1.31 11.46
CA MET A 125 -2.98 -0.74 12.17
C MET A 125 -2.50 0.56 11.50
N PRO A 126 -2.16 1.60 12.28
CA PRO A 126 -1.44 2.73 11.72
C PRO A 126 -0.02 2.31 11.37
N ARG A 127 0.51 2.85 10.27
CA ARG A 127 1.96 2.79 10.03
C ARG A 127 2.64 3.76 10.99
N LEU A 128 3.60 3.26 11.75
CA LEU A 128 4.58 4.05 12.48
C LEU A 128 5.48 4.70 11.42
N GLU A 129 5.11 5.91 11.00
CA GLU A 129 6.00 6.72 10.17
C GLU A 129 7.32 6.86 10.94
N SER A 130 8.43 6.49 10.30
CA SER A 130 9.77 6.66 10.84
C SER A 130 9.91 8.09 11.34
N CYS A 131 10.26 8.28 12.61
CA CYS A 131 10.68 9.58 13.12
C CYS A 131 11.94 10.05 12.36
N GLY A 132 11.70 10.69 11.23
CA GLY A 132 12.60 11.58 10.52
C GLY A 132 11.77 12.82 10.24
N ALA A 133 12.05 13.88 10.99
CA ALA A 133 11.60 15.21 10.65
C ALA A 133 12.23 15.58 9.30
N ASP A 134 11.41 15.53 8.26
CA ASP A 134 11.30 16.53 7.20
C ASP A 134 10.15 16.08 6.30
N ASP A 135 9.38 17.05 5.81
CA ASP A 135 8.23 16.86 4.93
C ASP A 135 8.40 15.66 4.00
N ALA A 136 7.44 14.72 4.07
CA ALA A 136 7.29 13.62 3.12
C ALA A 136 6.81 14.16 1.75
N THR A 137 7.60 15.05 1.18
CA THR A 137 7.93 15.11 -0.23
C THR A 137 8.37 13.70 -0.63
N GLU A 138 7.51 12.97 -1.34
CA GLU A 138 8.03 11.91 -2.20
C GLU A 138 9.13 12.54 -3.05
N PRO A 139 10.34 11.97 -3.12
CA PRO A 139 11.41 12.58 -3.90
C PRO A 139 10.90 12.70 -5.34
N GLU A 140 10.75 13.94 -5.79
CA GLU A 140 10.56 14.31 -7.18
C GLU A 140 11.75 13.75 -7.98
N ARG A 141 11.67 12.49 -8.41
CA ARG A 141 12.68 11.86 -9.29
C ARG A 141 12.79 12.48 -10.68
N PHE A 142 12.18 13.64 -10.93
CA PHE A 142 12.21 14.29 -12.24
C PHE A 142 12.20 15.82 -12.11
N SER A 143 13.24 16.39 -11.54
CA SER A 143 13.68 17.74 -11.90
C SER A 143 14.55 17.67 -13.16
N SER A 144 13.97 18.06 -14.28
CA SER A 144 14.67 18.20 -15.56
C SER A 144 15.22 19.62 -15.66
N ARG A 145 16.45 19.86 -15.18
CA ARG A 145 17.37 20.93 -15.68
C ARG A 145 18.74 20.86 -14.99
N SER A 146 19.68 20.13 -15.59
CA SER A 146 21.06 20.61 -15.86
C SER A 146 21.85 19.55 -16.67
N PRO A 147 22.56 19.93 -17.76
CA PRO A 147 23.37 19.00 -18.56
C PRO A 147 24.84 18.94 -18.11
N ARG A 148 25.44 17.75 -18.25
CA ARG A 148 26.89 17.44 -18.32
C ARG A 148 27.77 17.72 -17.08
N ARG A 149 28.20 16.63 -16.40
CA ARG A 149 29.59 16.14 -16.44
C ARG A 149 29.71 14.72 -15.85
N SER A 150 30.85 14.12 -16.15
CA SER A 150 31.20 12.70 -16.19
C SER A 150 31.18 11.94 -14.86
N ARG A 151 31.00 10.61 -15.01
CA ARG A 151 31.50 9.50 -14.17
C ARG A 151 32.46 9.91 -13.04
N HIS A 152 32.11 9.52 -11.81
CA HIS A 152 32.93 8.65 -10.98
C HIS A 152 32.04 7.87 -10.01
N THR A 153 32.38 6.59 -9.86
CA THR A 153 31.90 5.63 -8.87
C THR A 153 32.27 6.09 -7.45
N SER A 154 31.32 6.19 -6.54
CA SER A 154 31.58 6.06 -5.09
C SER A 154 30.29 5.79 -4.32
N ALA A 155 30.25 4.61 -3.72
CA ALA A 155 29.65 4.26 -2.43
C ALA A 155 28.44 5.07 -1.92
N GLY A 156 27.32 4.35 -1.78
CA GLY A 156 26.75 4.22 -0.45
C GLY A 156 25.73 5.27 0.00
N ASP A 157 24.72 5.57 -0.81
CA ASP A 157 23.37 5.74 -0.23
C ASP A 157 22.83 4.34 0.07
N ALA A 158 23.45 3.69 1.05
CA ALA A 158 22.81 2.60 1.76
C ALA A 158 21.68 3.26 2.55
N GLU A 159 20.48 3.34 1.94
CA GLU A 159 19.24 3.49 2.67
C GLU A 159 19.21 2.37 3.71
N THR A 160 19.77 2.68 4.87
CA THR A 160 19.97 1.77 5.99
C THR A 160 18.60 1.64 6.63
N TRP A 161 17.76 0.82 6.00
CA TRP A 161 16.52 0.41 6.59
C TRP A 161 16.89 -0.38 7.84
N SER A 162 16.40 0.07 9.00
CA SER A 162 16.12 -0.87 10.07
C SER A 162 15.20 -1.92 9.47
N GLY A 163 15.55 -3.21 9.47
CA GLY A 163 14.69 -4.30 8.99
C GLY A 163 13.38 -4.48 9.78
N ALA A 164 12.91 -3.40 10.42
CA ALA A 164 11.74 -3.30 11.26
C ALA A 164 10.51 -3.04 10.42
N SER A 165 9.48 -3.83 10.65
CA SER A 165 8.13 -3.60 10.13
C SER A 165 7.64 -2.19 10.49
N PRO A 166 6.95 -1.48 9.58
CA PRO A 166 6.40 -0.15 9.87
C PRO A 166 5.20 -0.20 10.83
N PHE A 167 4.79 -1.38 11.30
CA PHE A 167 3.62 -1.54 12.16
C PHE A 167 3.98 -1.75 13.63
N PHE A 168 5.24 -2.08 13.91
CA PHE A 168 5.67 -2.57 15.21
C PHE A 168 6.94 -1.87 15.69
N SER A 169 7.17 -1.91 17.00
CA SER A 169 8.48 -1.53 17.55
C SER A 169 9.60 -2.45 17.03
N LEU A 170 10.85 -1.98 17.05
CA LEU A 170 12.00 -2.77 16.62
C LEU A 170 12.07 -4.13 17.35
N GLN A 171 11.90 -4.12 18.68
CA GLN A 171 11.91 -5.33 19.49
C GLN A 171 10.80 -6.32 19.09
N THR A 172 9.59 -5.81 18.86
CA THR A 172 8.48 -6.64 18.36
C THR A 172 8.81 -7.22 17.00
N SER A 173 9.36 -6.42 16.09
CA SER A 173 9.73 -6.87 14.75
C SER A 173 10.78 -7.97 14.80
N ASP A 174 11.79 -7.86 15.68
CA ASP A 174 12.82 -8.88 15.85
C ASP A 174 12.22 -10.20 16.36
N VAL A 175 11.32 -10.14 17.35
CA VAL A 175 10.62 -11.33 17.85
C VAL A 175 9.75 -11.95 16.74
N LEU A 176 9.06 -11.16 15.94
CA LEU A 176 8.25 -11.68 14.82
C LEU A 176 9.12 -12.30 13.72
N CYS A 177 10.29 -11.73 13.43
CA CYS A 177 11.28 -12.34 12.52
C CYS A 177 11.79 -13.67 13.07
N LEU A 178 12.09 -13.77 14.37
CA LEU A 178 12.45 -15.03 15.02
C LEU A 178 11.30 -16.05 14.95
N CYS A 179 10.06 -15.62 15.17
CA CYS A 179 8.89 -16.49 15.01
C CYS A 179 8.77 -17.04 13.60
N LEU A 180 8.93 -16.18 12.58
CA LEU A 180 8.91 -16.58 11.18
C LEU A 180 10.02 -17.59 10.89
N ARG A 181 11.24 -17.32 11.35
CA ARG A 181 12.39 -18.22 11.19
C ARG A 181 12.12 -19.59 11.79
N GLU A 182 11.65 -19.65 13.03
CA GLU A 182 11.31 -20.93 13.67
C GLU A 182 10.19 -21.67 12.93
N CYS A 183 9.17 -20.96 12.45
CA CYS A 183 8.11 -21.58 11.66
C CYS A 183 8.64 -22.18 10.36
N VAL A 184 9.49 -21.44 9.63
CA VAL A 184 10.03 -21.82 8.31
C VAL A 184 11.02 -22.96 8.41
N MET A 185 11.97 -22.91 9.36
CA MET A 185 13.03 -23.93 9.49
C MET A 185 12.49 -25.32 9.87
N ASN A 186 11.27 -25.37 10.42
CA ASN A 186 10.58 -26.62 10.76
C ASN A 186 9.66 -27.12 9.64
N VAL A 187 9.50 -26.38 8.54
CA VAL A 187 8.71 -26.86 7.39
C VAL A 187 9.56 -27.81 6.57
N VAL A 188 9.06 -29.04 6.40
CA VAL A 188 9.69 -30.02 5.51
C VAL A 188 9.46 -29.58 4.05
N ASP A 189 10.44 -29.83 3.19
CA ASP A 189 10.39 -29.58 1.73
C ASP A 189 9.12 -30.13 1.02
N THR A 190 8.36 -31.01 1.68
CA THR A 190 7.10 -31.60 1.20
C THR A 190 5.86 -30.72 1.41
N GLN A 191 5.96 -29.56 2.08
CA GLN A 191 4.82 -28.68 2.41
C GLN A 191 4.95 -27.26 1.78
N PRO A 192 4.91 -27.13 0.44
CA PRO A 192 5.06 -25.85 -0.24
C PRO A 192 3.90 -24.87 0.01
N GLU A 193 2.71 -25.39 0.33
CA GLU A 193 1.53 -24.59 0.68
C GLU A 193 1.76 -23.80 1.97
N LEU A 194 2.33 -24.45 2.99
CA LEU A 194 2.65 -23.81 4.26
C LEU A 194 3.72 -22.72 4.10
N LEU A 195 4.76 -22.99 3.30
CA LEU A 195 5.78 -21.98 3.00
C LEU A 195 5.20 -20.77 2.27
N GLN A 196 4.22 -20.97 1.39
CA GLN A 196 3.53 -19.88 0.71
C GLN A 196 2.70 -19.03 1.68
N GLU A 197 1.98 -19.65 2.61
CA GLU A 197 1.25 -18.91 3.66
C GLU A 197 2.18 -18.10 4.56
N LEU A 198 3.32 -18.69 4.97
CA LEU A 198 4.31 -17.98 5.78
C LEU A 198 4.93 -16.81 5.02
N LEU A 199 5.20 -16.96 3.72
CA LEU A 199 5.64 -15.87 2.85
C LEU A 199 4.60 -14.75 2.78
N GLU A 200 3.32 -15.10 2.65
CA GLU A 200 2.23 -14.13 2.68
C GLU A 200 2.24 -13.32 3.98
N TYR A 201 2.31 -14.00 5.14
CA TYR A 201 2.35 -13.31 6.43
C TYR A 201 3.57 -12.40 6.54
N ALA A 202 4.75 -12.86 6.14
CA ALA A 202 5.98 -12.07 6.14
C ALA A 202 5.85 -10.80 5.28
N VAL A 203 5.24 -10.91 4.11
CA VAL A 203 5.05 -9.79 3.16
C VAL A 203 3.98 -8.79 3.64
N VAL A 204 2.90 -9.29 4.25
CA VAL A 204 1.82 -8.44 4.80
C VAL A 204 2.30 -7.68 6.03
N LEU A 205 3.06 -8.36 6.89
CA LEU A 205 3.66 -7.76 8.09
C LEU A 205 4.94 -6.97 7.80
N GLU A 206 5.47 -7.04 6.56
CA GLU A 206 6.72 -6.40 6.14
C GLU A 206 7.92 -6.81 7.01
N LEU A 207 8.04 -8.12 7.29
CA LEU A 207 9.15 -8.69 8.07
C LEU A 207 10.40 -8.81 7.18
N GLY A 208 11.52 -8.23 7.63
CA GLY A 208 12.74 -8.04 6.84
C GLY A 208 13.84 -9.09 7.01
N ASP A 209 13.54 -10.32 7.43
CA ASP A 209 14.54 -11.39 7.56
C ASP A 209 14.94 -11.95 6.17
N ALA A 210 15.97 -11.35 5.57
CA ALA A 210 16.41 -11.66 4.22
C ALA A 210 16.81 -13.13 4.02
N GLU A 211 17.47 -13.75 5.00
CA GLU A 211 17.92 -15.15 4.91
C GLU A 211 16.72 -16.10 4.87
N VAL A 212 15.75 -15.89 5.75
CA VAL A 212 14.53 -16.71 5.82
C VAL A 212 13.66 -16.52 4.58
N LEU A 213 13.49 -15.27 4.12
CA LEU A 213 12.78 -14.98 2.88
C LEU A 213 13.47 -15.63 1.67
N GLN A 214 14.81 -15.55 1.56
CA GLN A 214 15.56 -16.22 0.49
C GLN A 214 15.38 -17.73 0.53
N HIS A 215 15.42 -18.35 1.73
CA HIS A 215 15.19 -19.78 1.89
C HIS A 215 13.78 -20.17 1.41
N MET A 216 12.74 -19.47 1.85
CA MET A 216 11.36 -19.71 1.40
C MET A 216 11.23 -19.57 -0.11
N LEU A 217 11.79 -18.50 -0.70
CA LEU A 217 11.71 -18.30 -2.14
C LEU A 217 12.48 -19.37 -2.90
N HIS A 218 13.66 -19.78 -2.43
CA HIS A 218 14.40 -20.87 -3.05
C HIS A 218 13.58 -22.16 -3.06
N ALA A 219 12.98 -22.54 -1.94
CA ALA A 219 12.13 -23.72 -1.83
C ALA A 219 10.89 -23.63 -2.74
N LEU A 220 10.21 -22.47 -2.78
CA LEU A 220 9.02 -22.24 -3.60
C LEU A 220 9.31 -22.14 -5.11
N THR A 221 10.55 -21.81 -5.49
CA THR A 221 11.01 -21.67 -6.89
C THR A 221 11.80 -22.89 -7.40
N LYS A 222 11.88 -23.98 -6.61
CA LYS A 222 12.42 -25.27 -7.07
C LYS A 222 11.62 -25.77 -8.28
N THR A 223 12.33 -26.33 -9.28
CA THR A 223 11.74 -26.73 -10.57
C THR A 223 10.53 -27.65 -10.41
N ASP A 224 10.64 -28.64 -9.51
CA ASP A 224 9.59 -29.64 -9.32
C ASP A 224 8.32 -29.05 -8.71
N VAL A 225 8.47 -28.03 -7.85
CA VAL A 225 7.36 -27.29 -7.25
C VAL A 225 6.71 -26.40 -8.30
N CYS A 226 7.49 -25.65 -9.08
CA CYS A 226 6.95 -24.76 -10.12
C CYS A 226 6.16 -25.52 -11.20
N ARG A 227 6.61 -26.71 -11.60
CA ARG A 227 5.93 -27.53 -12.62
C ARG A 227 4.54 -28.01 -12.21
N ARG A 228 4.29 -28.18 -10.91
CA ARG A 228 3.01 -28.65 -10.37
C ARG A 228 2.00 -27.51 -10.15
N ARG A 229 2.47 -26.26 -10.18
CA ARG A 229 1.63 -25.09 -9.89
C ARG A 229 0.73 -24.72 -11.05
N THR A 230 -0.47 -24.28 -10.73
CA THR A 230 -1.38 -23.67 -11.71
C THR A 230 -0.91 -22.26 -12.08
N ALA A 231 -1.39 -21.72 -13.21
CA ALA A 231 -1.07 -20.35 -13.60
C ALA A 231 -1.48 -19.33 -12.51
N ALA A 232 -2.64 -19.51 -11.90
CA ALA A 232 -3.13 -18.64 -10.83
C ALA A 232 -2.21 -18.64 -9.60
N GLU A 233 -1.74 -19.81 -9.18
CA GLU A 233 -0.77 -19.95 -8.08
C GLU A 233 0.57 -19.30 -8.40
N VAL A 234 1.05 -19.42 -9.64
CA VAL A 234 2.27 -18.75 -10.10
C VAL A 234 2.11 -17.23 -10.08
N VAL A 235 0.96 -16.71 -10.51
CA VAL A 235 0.66 -15.27 -10.44
C VAL A 235 0.64 -14.79 -8.98
N GLN A 236 0.01 -15.53 -8.07
CA GLN A 236 -0.03 -15.19 -6.65
C GLN A 236 1.37 -15.22 -6.01
N LEU A 237 2.16 -16.25 -6.30
CA LEU A 237 3.54 -16.34 -5.82
C LEU A 237 4.38 -15.17 -6.36
N LEU A 238 4.30 -14.88 -7.66
CA LEU A 238 4.99 -13.73 -8.27
C LEU A 238 4.57 -12.40 -7.63
N HIS A 239 3.28 -12.26 -7.28
CA HIS A 239 2.79 -11.10 -6.55
C HIS A 239 3.48 -10.94 -5.20
N TYR A 240 3.53 -12.00 -4.38
CA TYR A 240 4.20 -11.98 -3.08
C TYR A 240 5.70 -11.73 -3.21
N ILE A 241 6.38 -12.34 -4.18
CA ILE A 241 7.80 -12.07 -4.44
C ILE A 241 8.01 -10.59 -4.78
N SER A 242 7.16 -10.00 -5.62
CA SER A 242 7.28 -8.58 -5.98
C SER A 242 7.07 -7.65 -4.79
N LEU A 243 6.21 -8.04 -3.86
CA LEU A 243 5.98 -7.28 -2.64
C LEU A 243 7.12 -7.49 -1.64
N ALA A 244 7.68 -8.71 -1.52
CA ALA A 244 8.87 -8.98 -0.71
C ALA A 244 10.08 -8.18 -1.20
N ALA A 245 10.30 -8.11 -2.51
CA ALA A 245 11.36 -7.28 -3.09
C ALA A 245 11.14 -5.79 -2.79
N LYS A 246 9.89 -5.31 -2.91
CA LYS A 246 9.57 -3.88 -2.71
C LYS A 246 9.53 -3.46 -1.23
N ARG A 247 8.96 -4.28 -0.34
CA ARG A 247 8.67 -3.93 1.05
C ARG A 247 9.71 -4.48 2.01
N CYS A 248 10.14 -5.72 1.80
CA CYS A 248 11.11 -6.41 2.65
C CYS A 248 12.56 -6.30 2.13
N LYS A 249 12.80 -5.53 1.05
CA LYS A 249 14.10 -5.31 0.41
C LYS A 249 14.84 -6.61 0.01
N LEU A 250 14.08 -7.66 -0.28
CA LEU A 250 14.66 -8.94 -0.71
C LEU A 250 15.36 -8.76 -2.07
N PRO A 251 16.60 -9.25 -2.24
CA PRO A 251 17.20 -9.32 -3.57
C PRO A 251 16.32 -10.19 -4.48
N ALA A 252 16.17 -9.75 -5.73
CA ALA A 252 15.31 -10.42 -6.69
C ALA A 252 15.79 -11.87 -6.92
N PRO A 253 14.96 -12.88 -6.65
CA PRO A 253 15.31 -14.27 -6.97
C PRO A 253 15.29 -14.48 -8.49
N PRO A 254 15.94 -15.54 -9.00
CA PRO A 254 15.79 -15.94 -10.40
C PRO A 254 14.34 -16.37 -10.67
N LEU A 255 13.67 -15.69 -11.59
CA LEU A 255 12.24 -15.92 -11.89
C LEU A 255 11.99 -16.75 -13.15
N ASP A 256 13.02 -17.11 -13.91
CA ASP A 256 12.88 -17.67 -15.26
C ASP A 256 11.92 -18.87 -15.32
N ARG A 257 11.99 -19.75 -14.31
CA ARG A 257 11.14 -20.94 -14.18
C ARG A 257 9.67 -20.61 -13.91
N LEU A 258 9.39 -19.56 -13.15
CA LEU A 258 8.03 -19.09 -12.92
C LEU A 258 7.48 -18.41 -14.17
N LEU A 259 8.31 -17.57 -14.80
CA LEU A 259 7.91 -16.81 -15.97
C LEU A 259 7.68 -17.69 -17.21
N SER A 260 8.38 -18.82 -17.33
CA SER A 260 8.15 -19.77 -18.43
C SER A 260 6.73 -20.36 -18.43
N VAL A 261 6.10 -20.49 -17.26
CA VAL A 261 4.71 -20.98 -17.16
C VAL A 261 3.72 -19.90 -17.63
N LEU A 262 4.03 -18.63 -17.35
CA LEU A 262 3.13 -17.50 -17.65
C LEU A 262 3.10 -17.10 -19.13
N SER A 263 4.16 -17.37 -19.89
CA SER A 263 4.23 -16.98 -21.31
C SER A 263 3.13 -17.65 -22.15
N GLY A 264 2.84 -18.93 -21.88
CA GLY A 264 1.84 -19.74 -22.56
C GLY A 264 0.43 -19.65 -21.96
N ALA A 265 0.31 -19.33 -20.66
CA ALA A 265 -0.95 -19.38 -19.94
C ALA A 265 -2.03 -18.39 -20.46
N THR A 266 -3.29 -18.77 -20.26
CA THR A 266 -4.47 -17.90 -20.42
C THR A 266 -4.78 -17.27 -19.07
N LEU A 267 -4.49 -15.98 -18.94
CA LEU A 267 -4.71 -15.22 -17.71
C LEU A 267 -6.00 -14.40 -17.80
N THR A 268 -6.65 -14.19 -16.67
CA THR A 268 -7.72 -13.19 -16.53
C THR A 268 -7.16 -11.77 -16.62
N ALA A 269 -8.06 -10.79 -16.78
CA ALA A 269 -7.68 -9.39 -16.91
C ALA A 269 -6.91 -8.90 -15.67
N ARG A 270 -7.34 -9.35 -14.50
CA ARG A 270 -6.75 -9.01 -13.20
C ARG A 270 -5.41 -9.70 -12.99
N GLU A 271 -5.30 -10.99 -13.32
CA GLU A 271 -4.04 -11.73 -13.24
C GLU A 271 -2.97 -11.14 -14.15
N SER A 272 -3.33 -10.80 -15.39
CA SER A 272 -2.41 -10.15 -16.33
C SER A 272 -1.86 -8.84 -15.76
N LEU A 273 -2.74 -8.01 -15.18
CA LEU A 273 -2.34 -6.75 -14.55
C LEU A 273 -1.44 -7.00 -13.33
N MET A 274 -1.73 -8.01 -12.50
CA MET A 274 -0.90 -8.38 -11.35
C MET A 274 0.50 -8.82 -11.77
N VAL A 275 0.63 -9.64 -12.82
CA VAL A 275 1.92 -10.07 -13.38
C VAL A 275 2.72 -8.86 -13.87
N LEU A 276 2.12 -7.99 -14.68
CA LEU A 276 2.80 -6.82 -15.21
C LEU A 276 3.22 -5.84 -14.10
N CYS A 277 2.37 -5.63 -13.09
CA CYS A 277 2.70 -4.84 -11.91
C CYS A 277 3.86 -5.47 -11.10
N ALA A 278 3.87 -6.79 -10.97
CA ALA A 278 4.92 -7.51 -10.26
C ALA A 278 6.27 -7.36 -10.97
N LEU A 279 6.30 -7.56 -12.29
CA LEU A 279 7.51 -7.40 -13.11
C LEU A 279 8.01 -5.95 -13.10
N HIS A 280 7.11 -4.96 -13.10
CA HIS A 280 7.50 -3.56 -12.95
C HIS A 280 8.23 -3.26 -11.62
N ARG A 281 7.89 -3.97 -10.53
CA ARG A 281 8.52 -3.79 -9.22
C ARG A 281 9.86 -4.51 -9.09
N ILE A 282 10.18 -5.43 -10.00
CA ILE A 282 11.40 -6.24 -9.96
C ILE A 282 12.24 -5.94 -11.21
N PRO A 283 12.86 -4.74 -11.29
CA PRO A 283 13.49 -4.24 -12.51
C PRO A 283 14.74 -5.03 -12.95
N THR A 284 15.32 -5.86 -12.08
CA THR A 284 16.52 -6.65 -12.37
C THR A 284 16.24 -7.93 -13.14
N VAL A 285 14.97 -8.29 -13.39
CA VAL A 285 14.60 -9.54 -14.05
C VAL A 285 14.45 -9.33 -15.55
N HIS A 286 15.17 -10.12 -16.35
CA HIS A 286 15.07 -10.15 -17.80
C HIS A 286 13.76 -10.81 -18.25
N ALA A 287 12.65 -10.08 -18.16
CA ALA A 287 11.31 -10.59 -18.47
C ALA A 287 10.72 -10.06 -19.79
N GLY A 288 11.53 -9.52 -20.70
CA GLY A 288 11.06 -8.80 -21.90
C GLY A 288 10.01 -9.57 -22.72
N ASP A 289 10.31 -10.81 -23.07
CA ASP A 289 9.41 -11.65 -23.89
C ASP A 289 8.08 -11.94 -23.18
N VAL A 290 8.14 -12.16 -21.87
CA VAL A 290 6.97 -12.46 -21.02
C VAL A 290 6.12 -11.19 -20.88
N VAL A 291 6.74 -10.04 -20.64
CA VAL A 291 6.05 -8.74 -20.61
C VAL A 291 5.34 -8.49 -21.94
N THR A 292 6.03 -8.66 -23.07
CA THR A 292 5.43 -8.46 -24.39
C THR A 292 4.28 -9.43 -24.65
N SER A 293 4.44 -10.72 -24.32
CA SER A 293 3.40 -11.74 -24.50
C SER A 293 2.17 -11.48 -23.63
N VAL A 294 2.37 -11.29 -22.32
CA VAL A 294 1.28 -11.08 -21.35
C VAL A 294 0.55 -9.77 -21.63
N SER A 295 1.27 -8.67 -21.88
CA SER A 295 0.62 -7.39 -22.22
C SER A 295 -0.18 -7.47 -23.51
N ARG A 296 0.35 -8.13 -24.56
CA ARG A 296 -0.40 -8.34 -25.80
C ARG A 296 -1.72 -9.09 -25.58
N LYS A 297 -1.70 -10.18 -24.80
CA LYS A 297 -2.91 -10.94 -24.44
C LYS A 297 -3.88 -10.09 -23.61
N ALA A 298 -3.36 -9.32 -22.66
CA ALA A 298 -4.14 -8.44 -21.78
C ALA A 298 -4.86 -7.32 -22.53
N ALA A 299 -4.35 -6.89 -23.71
CA ALA A 299 -4.96 -5.86 -24.52
C ALA A 299 -6.42 -6.19 -24.89
N ALA A 300 -6.71 -7.47 -25.19
CA ALA A 300 -8.05 -7.93 -25.54
C ALA A 300 -9.05 -7.83 -24.36
N GLN A 301 -8.56 -7.79 -23.12
CA GLN A 301 -9.36 -7.79 -21.90
C GLN A 301 -9.43 -6.39 -21.24
N ALA A 302 -8.72 -5.40 -21.76
CA ALA A 302 -8.62 -4.05 -21.16
C ALA A 302 -9.99 -3.34 -21.04
N SER A 303 -10.98 -3.72 -21.85
CA SER A 303 -12.35 -3.21 -21.77
C SER A 303 -13.03 -3.50 -20.41
N THR A 304 -12.57 -4.52 -19.69
CA THR A 304 -13.09 -4.91 -18.37
C THR A 304 -12.52 -4.09 -17.21
N TYR A 305 -11.49 -3.28 -17.46
CA TYR A 305 -10.80 -2.53 -16.41
C TYR A 305 -11.69 -1.44 -15.81
N ASN A 306 -11.61 -1.30 -14.48
CA ASN A 306 -12.11 -0.14 -13.77
C ASN A 306 -11.05 0.99 -13.74
N VAL A 307 -11.37 2.13 -13.15
CA VAL A 307 -10.48 3.29 -13.10
C VAL A 307 -9.15 2.99 -12.39
N LYS A 308 -9.15 2.18 -11.32
CA LYS A 308 -7.92 1.80 -10.62
C LYS A 308 -7.04 0.91 -11.50
N ASP A 309 -7.64 -0.04 -12.20
CA ASP A 309 -6.93 -0.93 -13.12
C ASP A 309 -6.31 -0.15 -14.29
N VAL A 310 -7.04 0.85 -14.82
CA VAL A 310 -6.50 1.77 -15.84
C VAL A 310 -5.29 2.55 -15.32
N VAL A 311 -5.33 3.06 -14.09
CA VAL A 311 -4.17 3.76 -13.50
C VAL A 311 -2.95 2.85 -13.44
N TYR A 312 -3.11 1.60 -12.98
CA TYR A 312 -2.02 0.63 -12.98
C TYR A 312 -1.56 0.26 -14.39
N GLY A 313 -2.48 0.10 -15.34
CA GLY A 313 -2.17 -0.17 -16.74
C GLY A 313 -1.38 0.96 -17.41
N LEU A 314 -1.70 2.22 -17.10
CA LEU A 314 -0.97 3.40 -17.58
C LEU A 314 0.42 3.50 -16.94
N GLU A 315 0.55 3.18 -15.64
CA GLU A 315 1.84 3.09 -14.96
C GLU A 315 2.75 2.06 -15.63
N ILE A 316 2.23 0.85 -15.89
CA ILE A 316 2.92 -0.20 -16.62
C ILE A 316 3.32 0.28 -18.01
N SER A 317 2.39 0.86 -18.77
CA SER A 317 2.65 1.33 -20.14
C SER A 317 3.70 2.43 -20.17
N ALA A 318 3.76 3.28 -19.15
CA ALA A 318 4.72 4.38 -19.09
C ALA A 318 6.12 3.97 -18.61
N LEU A 319 6.22 2.93 -17.77
CA LEU A 319 7.44 2.65 -17.00
C LEU A 319 8.02 1.24 -17.22
N LEU A 320 7.24 0.28 -17.70
CA LEU A 320 7.71 -1.09 -17.93
C LEU A 320 8.25 -1.24 -19.35
N ALA A 321 9.55 -1.49 -19.47
CA ALA A 321 10.19 -1.80 -20.75
C ALA A 321 9.62 -3.09 -21.36
N GLY A 322 9.42 -3.11 -22.68
CA GLY A 322 8.88 -4.27 -23.40
C GLY A 322 7.35 -4.41 -23.35
N CYS A 323 6.63 -3.44 -22.78
CA CYS A 323 5.17 -3.42 -22.82
C CYS A 323 4.67 -3.31 -24.28
N ASN A 324 3.64 -4.09 -24.63
CA ASN A 324 3.12 -4.14 -25.99
C ASN A 324 2.29 -2.89 -26.34
N VAL A 325 2.48 -2.35 -27.55
CA VAL A 325 1.75 -1.19 -28.07
C VAL A 325 0.23 -1.38 -28.03
N ALA A 326 -0.27 -2.58 -28.37
CA ALA A 326 -1.71 -2.84 -28.37
C ALA A 326 -2.31 -2.74 -26.96
N TYR A 327 -1.53 -3.11 -25.93
CA TYR A 327 -1.96 -2.96 -24.53
C TYR A 327 -2.06 -1.49 -24.14
N ALA A 328 -1.01 -0.71 -24.40
CA ALA A 328 -0.99 0.70 -24.08
C ALA A 328 -2.14 1.45 -24.78
N ALA A 329 -2.37 1.16 -26.07
CA ALA A 329 -3.49 1.70 -26.84
C ALA A 329 -4.84 1.33 -26.21
N ALA A 330 -5.06 0.05 -25.88
CA ALA A 330 -6.31 -0.41 -25.27
C ALA A 330 -6.57 0.21 -23.88
N VAL A 331 -5.52 0.41 -23.07
CA VAL A 331 -5.62 1.08 -21.78
C VAL A 331 -5.95 2.57 -21.94
N LEU A 332 -5.35 3.25 -22.92
CA LEU A 332 -5.66 4.66 -23.23
C LEU A 332 -7.10 4.84 -23.70
N ASP A 333 -7.58 3.96 -24.58
CA ASP A 333 -8.97 3.99 -25.04
C ASP A 333 -9.94 3.73 -23.89
N ARG A 334 -9.63 2.77 -23.02
CA ARG A 334 -10.45 2.51 -21.82
C ARG A 334 -10.43 3.71 -20.85
N ALA A 335 -9.31 4.41 -20.71
CA ALA A 335 -9.24 5.64 -19.93
C ALA A 335 -10.21 6.70 -20.48
N GLY A 336 -10.31 6.82 -21.80
CA GLY A 336 -11.26 7.73 -22.46
C GLY A 336 -12.71 7.39 -22.16
N VAL A 337 -13.07 6.10 -22.25
CA VAL A 337 -14.43 5.62 -21.92
C VAL A 337 -14.80 5.91 -20.46
N LEU A 338 -13.85 5.80 -19.53
CA LEU A 338 -14.10 6.02 -18.11
C LEU A 338 -14.01 7.49 -17.68
N ALA A 339 -13.40 8.36 -18.50
CA ALA A 339 -13.11 9.76 -18.16
C ALA A 339 -14.33 10.52 -17.60
N PRO A 340 -15.55 10.43 -18.17
CA PRO A 340 -16.71 11.17 -17.67
C PRO A 340 -17.09 10.85 -16.22
N SER A 341 -16.72 9.66 -15.72
CA SER A 341 -17.07 9.19 -14.37
C SER A 341 -15.98 9.41 -13.32
N MET A 342 -14.79 9.89 -13.72
CA MET A 342 -13.64 9.97 -12.82
C MET A 342 -13.81 11.05 -11.75
N THR A 343 -13.35 10.76 -10.54
CA THR A 343 -13.20 11.76 -9.48
C THR A 343 -11.94 12.61 -9.69
N PRO A 344 -11.79 13.78 -9.03
CA PRO A 344 -10.60 14.62 -9.17
C PRO A 344 -9.29 13.87 -8.90
N ARG A 345 -9.27 13.04 -7.86
CA ARG A 345 -8.13 12.19 -7.49
C ARG A 345 -7.80 11.14 -8.55
N GLN A 346 -8.81 10.51 -9.12
CA GLN A 346 -8.64 9.51 -10.18
C GLN A 346 -8.10 10.15 -11.45
N LEU A 347 -8.68 11.30 -11.85
CA LEU A 347 -8.23 12.06 -13.00
C LEU A 347 -6.78 12.54 -12.85
N GLY A 348 -6.41 13.04 -11.66
CA GLY A 348 -5.03 13.39 -11.33
C GLY A 348 -4.07 12.21 -11.45
N SER A 349 -4.49 11.02 -11.01
CA SER A 349 -3.69 9.79 -11.11
C SER A 349 -3.51 9.31 -12.57
N VAL A 350 -4.57 9.42 -13.40
CA VAL A 350 -4.49 9.14 -14.84
C VAL A 350 -3.55 10.13 -15.53
N CYS A 351 -3.75 11.44 -15.28
CA CYS A 351 -2.92 12.50 -15.85
C CYS A 351 -1.44 12.37 -15.47
N LYS A 352 -1.13 11.92 -14.25
CA LYS A 352 0.24 11.64 -13.82
C LYS A 352 0.96 10.69 -14.79
N TYR A 353 0.34 9.59 -15.17
CA TYR A 353 0.97 8.58 -16.03
C TYR A 353 0.84 8.91 -17.53
N VAL A 354 -0.26 9.54 -17.96
CA VAL A 354 -0.38 10.06 -19.33
C VAL A 354 0.71 11.10 -19.62
N ALA A 355 1.07 11.94 -18.64
CA ALA A 355 2.18 12.89 -18.78
C ALA A 355 3.54 12.20 -19.08
N LEU A 356 3.72 10.95 -18.65
CA LEU A 356 4.94 10.18 -18.90
C LEU A 356 4.96 9.53 -20.29
N LEU A 357 3.80 9.42 -20.94
CA LEU A 357 3.64 8.95 -22.32
C LEU A 357 3.88 10.09 -23.32
N ASN A 358 5.00 10.81 -23.19
CA ASN A 358 5.38 11.91 -24.08
C ASN A 358 6.53 11.49 -25.01
N THR A 359 6.47 11.92 -26.27
CA THR A 359 7.49 11.69 -27.31
C THR A 359 8.84 12.36 -26.99
N THR A 360 8.85 13.36 -26.10
CA THR A 360 10.07 14.01 -25.63
C THR A 360 10.95 13.10 -24.76
N ARG A 361 10.40 12.01 -24.21
CA ARG A 361 11.14 11.04 -23.39
C ARG A 361 11.80 9.97 -24.26
N ARG A 362 13.14 9.99 -24.30
CA ARG A 362 13.98 9.06 -25.09
C ARG A 362 13.73 7.57 -24.85
N GLN A 363 13.23 7.20 -23.68
CA GLN A 363 13.03 5.80 -23.29
C GLN A 363 11.61 5.28 -23.56
N ASN A 364 10.69 6.14 -24.03
CA ASN A 364 9.30 5.77 -24.23
C ASN A 364 8.94 5.67 -25.72
N THR A 365 9.20 4.50 -26.31
CA THR A 365 8.85 4.22 -27.70
C THR A 365 7.34 4.15 -27.92
N LEU A 366 6.56 3.83 -26.88
CA LEU A 366 5.11 3.71 -26.98
C LEU A 366 4.41 5.04 -27.21
N ALA A 367 4.99 6.16 -26.75
CA ALA A 367 4.43 7.49 -26.98
C ALA A 367 4.29 7.82 -28.47
N TYR A 368 5.19 7.32 -29.32
CA TYR A 368 5.10 7.48 -30.77
C TYR A 368 4.02 6.58 -31.37
N SER A 369 3.97 5.33 -30.94
CA SER A 369 3.05 4.33 -31.49
C SER A 369 1.59 4.54 -31.08
N CYS A 370 1.34 5.13 -29.90
CA CYS A 370 -0.02 5.38 -29.37
C CYS A 370 -0.49 6.84 -29.52
N GLY A 371 0.07 7.57 -30.49
CA GLY A 371 -0.23 8.99 -30.68
C GLY A 371 -1.66 9.28 -31.15
N ALA A 372 -2.36 8.31 -31.75
CA ALA A 372 -3.77 8.47 -32.14
C ALA A 372 -4.69 8.40 -30.92
N GLU A 373 -4.45 7.41 -30.06
CA GLU A 373 -5.17 7.16 -28.81
C GLU A 373 -4.98 8.33 -27.84
N LEU A 374 -3.75 8.83 -27.70
CA LEU A 374 -3.48 10.02 -26.88
C LEU A 374 -4.24 11.25 -27.38
N ARG A 375 -4.29 11.49 -28.71
CA ARG A 375 -5.06 12.60 -29.29
C ARG A 375 -6.56 12.49 -29.06
N ARG A 376 -7.11 11.27 -28.98
CA ARG A 376 -8.52 11.03 -28.62
C ARG A 376 -8.79 11.21 -27.12
N LEU A 377 -7.84 10.80 -26.27
CA LEU A 377 -7.98 10.86 -24.81
C LEU A 377 -7.89 12.29 -24.27
N LEU A 378 -6.92 13.09 -24.75
CA LEU A 378 -6.62 14.41 -24.17
C LEU A 378 -7.84 15.35 -24.11
N PRO A 379 -8.68 15.49 -25.16
CA PRO A 379 -9.90 16.30 -25.08
C PRO A 379 -10.88 15.85 -23.99
N LEU A 380 -11.05 14.54 -23.81
CA LEU A 380 -11.94 13.97 -22.78
C LEU A 380 -11.43 14.26 -21.36
N LEU A 381 -10.10 14.24 -21.17
CA LEU A 381 -9.49 14.62 -19.89
C LEU A 381 -9.66 16.13 -19.62
N VAL A 382 -9.57 16.97 -20.65
CA VAL A 382 -9.80 18.42 -20.55
C VAL A 382 -11.23 18.72 -20.15
N GLU A 383 -12.20 18.15 -20.86
CA GLU A 383 -13.63 18.32 -20.56
C GLU A 383 -13.94 17.89 -19.13
N ARG A 384 -13.42 16.72 -18.71
CA ARG A 384 -13.62 16.25 -17.34
C ARG A 384 -12.94 17.15 -16.31
N ALA A 385 -11.74 17.64 -16.59
CA ALA A 385 -11.04 18.56 -15.70
C ALA A 385 -11.80 19.87 -15.52
N GLU A 386 -12.41 20.39 -16.58
CA GLU A 386 -13.26 21.59 -16.55
C GLU A 386 -14.49 21.38 -15.65
N GLN A 387 -15.18 20.25 -15.79
CA GLN A 387 -16.34 19.89 -14.96
C GLN A 387 -15.99 19.77 -13.45
N LEU A 388 -14.74 19.47 -13.13
CA LEU A 388 -14.25 19.24 -11.76
C LEU A 388 -13.49 20.43 -11.17
N LEU A 389 -13.48 21.58 -11.84
CA LEU A 389 -12.81 22.79 -11.33
C LEU A 389 -13.35 23.15 -9.94
N GLY A 390 -12.42 23.50 -9.03
CA GLY A 390 -12.74 23.78 -7.62
C GLY A 390 -12.82 22.56 -6.71
N GLN A 391 -12.79 21.33 -7.25
CA GLN A 391 -12.83 20.08 -6.46
C GLN A 391 -11.46 19.39 -6.35
N PHE A 392 -10.43 19.93 -6.98
CA PHE A 392 -9.09 19.34 -6.96
C PHE A 392 -8.35 19.67 -5.68
N HIS A 393 -7.66 18.65 -5.14
CA HIS A 393 -6.56 18.88 -4.22
C HIS A 393 -5.31 19.35 -4.97
N LEU A 394 -4.42 20.02 -4.24
CA LEU A 394 -3.16 20.56 -4.76
C LEU A 394 -2.38 19.54 -5.59
N ARG A 395 -2.13 18.35 -5.01
CA ARG A 395 -1.38 17.27 -5.67
C ARG A 395 -2.00 16.85 -7.00
N ASP A 396 -3.31 16.70 -7.05
CA ASP A 396 -4.01 16.25 -8.24
C ASP A 396 -4.01 17.32 -9.33
N SER A 397 -4.20 18.59 -8.95
CA SER A 397 -4.13 19.73 -9.86
C SER A 397 -2.76 19.85 -10.55
N ARG A 398 -1.66 19.63 -9.81
CA ARG A 398 -0.29 19.60 -10.34
C ARG A 398 -0.12 18.52 -11.41
N ASN A 399 -0.66 17.33 -11.18
CA ASN A 399 -0.58 16.22 -12.15
C ASN A 399 -1.38 16.52 -13.43
N VAL A 400 -2.56 17.11 -13.31
CA VAL A 400 -3.40 17.54 -14.45
C VAL A 400 -2.69 18.61 -15.27
N LEU A 401 -2.19 19.67 -14.63
CA LEU A 401 -1.45 20.74 -15.29
C LEU A 401 -0.19 20.21 -15.99
N ARG A 402 0.57 19.35 -15.32
CA ARG A 402 1.76 18.72 -15.90
C ARG A 402 1.40 17.93 -17.16
N CYS A 403 0.35 17.12 -17.12
CA CYS A 403 -0.11 16.36 -18.29
C CYS A 403 -0.40 17.27 -19.48
N PHE A 404 -1.20 18.32 -19.28
CA PHE A 404 -1.56 19.24 -20.36
C PHE A 404 -0.36 20.05 -20.87
N ARG A 405 0.59 20.42 -20.01
CA ARG A 405 1.85 21.08 -20.43
C ARG A 405 2.72 20.16 -21.29
N GLU A 406 2.93 18.92 -20.85
CA GLU A 406 3.75 17.93 -21.56
C GLU A 406 3.20 17.62 -22.95
N HIS A 407 1.87 17.55 -23.06
CA HIS A 407 1.15 17.30 -24.31
C HIS A 407 0.79 18.58 -25.10
N LYS A 408 1.27 19.75 -24.66
CA LYS A 408 1.03 21.06 -25.31
C LYS A 408 -0.45 21.40 -25.52
N VAL A 409 -1.33 20.91 -24.65
CA VAL A 409 -2.75 21.25 -24.64
C VAL A 409 -2.91 22.67 -24.08
N ARG A 410 -3.54 23.56 -24.85
CA ARG A 410 -3.77 24.96 -24.45
C ARG A 410 -5.21 25.14 -24.00
N HIS A 411 -5.45 25.27 -22.70
CA HIS A 411 -6.79 25.51 -22.14
C HIS A 411 -6.77 26.61 -21.07
N SER A 412 -7.00 27.87 -21.49
CA SER A 412 -6.84 29.08 -20.67
C SER A 412 -7.60 29.03 -19.34
N LEU A 413 -8.81 28.47 -19.32
CA LEU A 413 -9.62 28.35 -18.10
C LEU A 413 -9.01 27.39 -17.08
N ILE A 414 -8.49 26.24 -17.52
CA ILE A 414 -7.92 25.25 -16.60
C ILE A 414 -6.60 25.77 -16.05
N PHE A 415 -5.76 26.35 -16.91
CA PHE A 415 -4.50 26.94 -16.48
C PHE A 415 -4.73 28.10 -15.51
N SER A 416 -5.64 29.04 -15.79
CA SER A 416 -5.89 30.17 -14.88
C SER A 416 -6.46 29.75 -13.52
N ARG A 417 -7.25 28.67 -13.45
CA ARG A 417 -7.89 28.23 -12.20
C ARG A 417 -7.07 27.24 -11.38
N LEU A 418 -6.26 26.39 -12.03
CA LEU A 418 -5.45 25.39 -11.32
C LEU A 418 -4.01 25.87 -11.06
N THR A 419 -3.47 26.80 -11.85
CA THR A 419 -2.07 27.27 -11.69
C THR A 419 -1.83 28.01 -10.36
N PRO A 420 -2.72 28.91 -9.89
CA PRO A 420 -2.54 29.58 -8.59
C PRO A 420 -2.44 28.56 -7.44
N LEU A 421 -3.30 27.53 -7.47
CA LEU A 421 -3.25 26.44 -6.50
C LEU A 421 -1.88 25.75 -6.52
N ALA A 422 -1.31 25.50 -7.70
CA ALA A 422 -0.08 24.74 -7.87
C ALA A 422 1.22 25.52 -7.56
N GLU A 423 1.21 26.86 -7.64
CA GLU A 423 2.39 27.74 -7.49
C GLU A 423 2.53 28.36 -6.09
N ASP A 424 1.47 28.39 -5.27
CA ASP A 424 1.46 29.01 -3.92
C ASP A 424 2.15 28.18 -2.80
N SER A 425 3.02 27.24 -3.16
CA SER A 425 3.85 26.43 -2.24
C SER A 425 5.10 25.95 -2.96
#